data_AF-A0A3A9UER9-F1
#
_entry.id   AF-A0A3A9UER9-F1
#
_cell.length_a   1.000
_cell.length_b   1.000
_cell.length_c   1.000
_cell.angle_alpha   90.00
_cell.angle_beta   90.00
_cell.angle_gamma   90.00
#
_symmetry.space_group_name_H-M   'P 1'
#
loop_
_entity.id
_entity.type
_entity.pdbx_description
1 polymer ?
#
loop_
_entity_poly.entity_id
_entity_poly.type
_entity_poly.pdbx_seq_one_letter_code
_entity_poly.pdbx_strand_id
1 'polypeptide(L)'
;MNKTISLIIIILIFSCGTKNLHQNRVFIQDDKLYGELENGIPEKDSLIELKNKKGTVIGIGKMAVENNDVSFLKFDLWKEYNSNGILSAEGNYKISSYIDCCTAGACRVFYYYRIGKWKYFKENGELDFTLDFVPKEHSVDTRCQGGDKMIFGIVENIPLEYWDRVTINKIYELQKISFSHSYTISTMIPLNGKMYYETENDF
;
A
#
# COMPACT_ATOMS: atom_id res chain seq x y z
N MET A 1 -20.49 -48.31 71.20
CA MET A 1 -19.40 -47.36 71.52
C MET A 1 -18.67 -47.00 70.24
N ASN A 2 -18.55 -45.71 70.00
CA ASN A 2 -18.34 -45.04 68.71
C ASN A 2 -17.04 -45.44 67.99
N LYS A 3 -17.13 -45.72 66.69
CA LYS A 3 -16.00 -45.63 65.76
C LYS A 3 -16.10 -44.29 65.03
N THR A 4 -15.26 -43.35 65.44
CA THR A 4 -14.97 -42.11 64.73
C THR A 4 -14.14 -42.43 63.50
N ILE A 5 -14.69 -42.19 62.31
CA ILE A 5 -13.93 -42.09 61.06
C ILE A 5 -14.07 -40.64 60.61
N SER A 6 -13.03 -39.83 60.84
CA SER A 6 -12.92 -38.50 60.25
C SER A 6 -12.47 -38.66 58.80
N LEU A 7 -13.36 -38.33 57.87
CA LEU A 7 -13.05 -38.22 56.45
C LEU A 7 -12.58 -36.77 56.18
N ILE A 8 -11.27 -36.56 56.05
CA ILE A 8 -10.72 -35.27 55.62
C ILE A 8 -10.85 -35.19 54.10
N ILE A 9 -11.85 -34.44 53.64
CA ILE A 9 -12.01 -34.11 52.21
C ILE A 9 -11.05 -32.96 51.90
N ILE A 10 -9.93 -33.27 51.26
CA ILE A 10 -9.02 -32.27 50.69
C ILE A 10 -9.67 -31.75 49.40
N ILE A 11 -10.31 -30.60 49.48
CA ILE A 11 -10.78 -29.85 48.31
C ILE A 11 -9.56 -29.19 47.68
N LEU A 12 -8.97 -29.84 46.68
CA LEU A 12 -8.07 -29.20 45.73
C LEU A 12 -8.90 -28.27 44.84
N ILE A 13 -9.12 -27.05 45.32
CA ILE A 13 -9.44 -25.92 44.45
C ILE A 13 -8.24 -25.72 43.54
N PHE A 14 -8.26 -26.40 42.39
CA PHE A 14 -7.55 -25.94 41.21
C PHE A 14 -8.07 -24.53 40.95
N SER A 15 -7.31 -23.55 41.43
CA SER A 15 -7.23 -22.21 40.90
C SER A 15 -6.97 -22.34 39.40
N CYS A 16 -8.03 -22.53 38.63
CA CYS A 16 -8.06 -22.13 37.25
C CYS A 16 -8.08 -20.60 37.31
N GLY A 17 -6.89 -20.03 37.54
CA GLY A 17 -6.67 -18.62 37.34
C GLY A 17 -7.02 -18.37 35.89
N THR A 18 -8.15 -17.70 35.65
CA THR A 18 -8.49 -17.08 34.38
C THR A 18 -7.52 -15.94 34.14
N LYS A 19 -6.24 -16.28 33.93
CA LYS A 19 -5.26 -15.37 33.37
C LYS A 19 -5.59 -15.30 31.88
N ASN A 20 -5.96 -14.09 31.44
CA ASN A 20 -6.03 -13.63 30.05
C ASN A 20 -7.35 -13.80 29.31
N LEU A 21 -8.37 -13.01 29.69
CA LEU A 21 -9.51 -12.71 28.80
C LEU A 21 -9.75 -11.20 28.61
N HIS A 22 -8.75 -10.36 28.88
CA HIS A 22 -8.61 -9.04 28.28
C HIS A 22 -7.37 -9.04 27.40
N GLN A 23 -7.42 -9.76 26.27
CA GLN A 23 -6.61 -9.32 25.15
C GLN A 23 -7.17 -7.96 24.75
N ASN A 24 -6.45 -6.88 25.09
CA ASN A 24 -6.67 -5.54 24.54
C ASN A 24 -6.49 -5.63 23.02
N ARG A 25 -7.50 -6.12 22.29
CA ARG A 25 -7.52 -6.03 20.84
C ARG A 25 -7.71 -4.56 20.53
N VAL A 26 -6.62 -3.91 20.12
CA VAL A 26 -6.67 -2.57 19.56
C VAL A 26 -7.58 -2.66 18.35
N PHE A 27 -8.74 -2.00 18.41
CA PHE A 27 -9.60 -1.88 17.25
C PHE A 27 -8.90 -1.00 16.22
N ILE A 28 -8.71 -1.53 15.01
CA ILE A 28 -8.17 -0.81 13.88
C ILE A 28 -9.31 -0.68 12.88
N GLN A 29 -9.75 0.54 12.63
CA GLN A 29 -10.72 0.83 11.58
C GLN A 29 -10.15 0.42 10.22
N ASP A 30 -11.01 -0.10 9.33
CA ASP A 30 -10.66 -0.52 7.97
C ASP A 30 -9.63 -1.67 7.94
N ASP A 31 -9.47 -2.39 9.05
CA ASP A 31 -8.70 -3.63 9.06
C ASP A 31 -9.32 -4.64 8.09
N LYS A 32 -8.48 -5.15 7.17
CA LYS A 32 -8.88 -6.09 6.11
C LYS A 32 -9.96 -5.56 5.16
N LEU A 33 -10.05 -4.24 4.94
CA LEU A 33 -10.99 -3.64 3.99
C LEU A 33 -10.95 -4.27 2.58
N TYR A 34 -9.75 -4.63 2.14
CA TYR A 34 -9.48 -5.31 0.85
C TYR A 34 -9.08 -6.78 1.01
N GLY A 35 -9.37 -7.39 2.17
CA GLY A 35 -8.95 -8.73 2.55
C GLY A 35 -7.57 -8.78 3.25
N GLU A 36 -6.97 -9.96 3.32
CA GLU A 36 -5.67 -10.19 3.99
C GLU A 36 -4.48 -9.53 3.27
N LEU A 37 -4.64 -9.10 2.02
CA LEU A 37 -3.57 -8.55 1.17
C LEU A 37 -2.31 -9.42 1.12
N GLU A 38 -2.46 -10.74 0.99
CA GLU A 38 -1.33 -11.65 0.82
C GLU A 38 -0.50 -11.23 -0.39
N ASN A 39 0.76 -10.83 -0.15
CA ASN A 39 1.66 -10.32 -1.18
C ASN A 39 1.14 -9.07 -1.94
N GLY A 40 0.25 -8.29 -1.31
CA GLY A 40 -0.32 -7.06 -1.87
C GLY A 40 -1.44 -7.28 -2.89
N ILE A 41 -2.11 -8.44 -2.83
CA ILE A 41 -3.23 -8.82 -3.73
C ILE A 41 -4.55 -8.73 -2.95
N PRO A 42 -5.55 -7.95 -3.43
CA PRO A 42 -6.85 -7.83 -2.77
C PRO A 42 -7.75 -9.05 -3.01
N GLU A 43 -8.73 -9.27 -2.16
CA GLU A 43 -9.73 -10.35 -2.32
C GLU A 43 -10.68 -10.15 -3.51
N LYS A 44 -10.95 -8.89 -3.86
CA LYS A 44 -11.84 -8.51 -4.97
C LYS A 44 -11.15 -7.49 -5.85
N ASP A 45 -11.35 -7.62 -7.14
CA ASP A 45 -10.78 -6.74 -8.14
C ASP A 45 -11.69 -6.49 -9.34
N SER A 46 -11.30 -5.49 -10.13
CA SER A 46 -11.87 -5.23 -11.44
C SER A 46 -10.78 -4.74 -12.40
N LEU A 47 -10.91 -5.08 -13.69
CA LEU A 47 -10.08 -4.56 -14.76
C LEU A 47 -10.64 -3.22 -15.25
N ILE A 48 -9.83 -2.17 -15.18
CA ILE A 48 -10.27 -0.79 -15.41
C ILE A 48 -9.48 -0.14 -16.54
N GLU A 49 -10.19 0.66 -17.33
CA GLU A 49 -9.61 1.62 -18.28
C GLU A 49 -9.83 3.04 -17.74
N LEU A 50 -8.75 3.68 -17.30
CA LEU A 50 -8.77 5.07 -16.83
C LEU A 50 -8.71 6.01 -18.03
N LYS A 51 -9.61 6.99 -18.06
CA LYS A 51 -9.68 8.03 -19.10
C LYS A 51 -9.45 9.41 -18.52
N ASN A 52 -8.77 10.27 -19.26
CA ASN A 52 -8.68 11.68 -18.94
C ASN A 52 -10.00 12.41 -19.27
N LYS A 53 -10.08 13.71 -18.95
CA LYS A 53 -11.25 14.57 -19.23
C LYS A 53 -11.64 14.64 -20.73
N LYS A 54 -10.73 14.28 -21.64
CA LYS A 54 -10.98 14.23 -23.10
C LYS A 54 -11.47 12.84 -23.57
N GLY A 55 -11.60 11.87 -22.67
CA GLY A 55 -11.96 10.49 -23.01
C GLY A 55 -10.80 9.63 -23.52
N THR A 56 -9.57 10.16 -23.54
CA THR A 56 -8.37 9.40 -23.94
C THR A 56 -7.95 8.46 -22.82
N VAL A 57 -7.63 7.22 -23.17
CA VAL A 57 -7.12 6.22 -22.23
C VAL A 57 -5.75 6.65 -21.71
N ILE A 58 -5.60 6.70 -20.39
CA ILE A 58 -4.36 7.06 -19.68
C ILE A 58 -3.84 5.92 -18.80
N GLY A 59 -4.62 4.86 -18.60
CA GLY A 59 -4.17 3.70 -17.85
C GLY A 59 -5.08 2.49 -18.01
N ILE A 60 -4.48 1.30 -18.02
CA ILE A 60 -5.20 0.03 -18.02
C ILE A 60 -4.54 -0.91 -17.01
N GLY A 61 -5.34 -1.53 -16.14
CA GLY A 61 -4.87 -2.51 -15.18
C GLY A 61 -5.94 -2.87 -14.15
N LYS A 62 -5.57 -3.70 -13.16
CA LYS A 62 -6.49 -4.11 -12.10
C LYS A 62 -6.49 -3.14 -10.93
N MET A 63 -7.67 -2.94 -10.35
CA MET A 63 -7.88 -2.12 -9.15
C MET A 63 -8.63 -2.92 -8.09
N ALA A 64 -8.30 -2.69 -6.83
CA ALA A 64 -9.01 -3.34 -5.72
C ALA A 64 -10.47 -2.84 -5.63
N VAL A 65 -11.37 -3.74 -5.28
CA VAL A 65 -12.81 -3.44 -5.13
C VAL A 65 -13.22 -3.64 -3.68
N GLU A 66 -13.98 -2.68 -3.16
CA GLU A 66 -14.55 -2.71 -1.82
C GLU A 66 -16.03 -2.35 -1.93
N ASN A 67 -16.93 -3.10 -1.28
CA ASN A 67 -18.37 -2.80 -1.28
C ASN A 67 -19.01 -2.60 -2.67
N ASN A 68 -18.43 -3.25 -3.70
CA ASN A 68 -18.76 -3.12 -5.13
C ASN A 68 -18.32 -1.81 -5.80
N ASP A 69 -17.62 -0.95 -5.07
CA ASP A 69 -16.99 0.26 -5.60
C ASP A 69 -15.51 -0.02 -5.92
N VAL A 70 -15.08 0.49 -7.08
CA VAL A 70 -13.69 0.38 -7.53
C VAL A 70 -12.88 1.46 -6.81
N SER A 71 -11.85 1.04 -6.07
CA SER A 71 -10.93 1.96 -5.37
C SER A 71 -9.92 2.60 -6.32
N PHE A 72 -9.05 3.47 -5.79
CA PHE A 72 -7.87 3.98 -6.53
C PHE A 72 -6.65 3.03 -6.47
N LEU A 73 -6.74 1.91 -5.76
CA LEU A 73 -5.61 1.04 -5.45
C LEU A 73 -5.27 0.13 -6.64
N LYS A 74 -4.22 0.50 -7.37
CA LYS A 74 -3.66 -0.28 -8.47
C LYS A 74 -2.88 -1.47 -7.93
N PHE A 75 -3.01 -2.63 -8.59
CA PHE A 75 -2.16 -3.79 -8.33
C PHE A 75 -1.94 -4.60 -9.61
N ASP A 76 -0.99 -5.54 -9.57
CA ASP A 76 -0.63 -6.40 -10.70
C ASP A 76 -0.11 -5.54 -11.89
N LEU A 77 -0.08 -6.12 -13.08
CA LEU A 77 0.37 -5.44 -14.29
C LEU A 77 -0.51 -4.23 -14.62
N TRP A 78 0.17 -3.11 -14.85
CA TRP A 78 -0.40 -1.86 -15.32
C TRP A 78 0.31 -1.34 -16.56
N LYS A 79 -0.47 -0.75 -17.45
CA LYS A 79 -0.02 0.05 -18.59
C LYS A 79 -0.45 1.48 -18.37
N GLU A 80 0.49 2.40 -18.48
CA GLU A 80 0.30 3.84 -18.35
C GLU A 80 0.50 4.50 -19.70
N TYR A 81 -0.40 5.42 -20.05
CA TYR A 81 -0.39 6.11 -21.33
C TYR A 81 -0.31 7.61 -21.09
N ASN A 82 0.38 8.32 -21.96
CA ASN A 82 0.44 9.78 -21.90
C ASN A 82 -0.91 10.42 -22.26
N SER A 83 -1.00 11.74 -22.21
CA SER A 83 -2.25 12.48 -22.48
C SER A 83 -2.81 12.28 -23.89
N ASN A 84 -2.00 11.76 -24.81
CA ASN A 84 -2.35 11.48 -26.20
C ASN A 84 -2.71 10.01 -26.42
N GLY A 85 -2.68 9.18 -25.38
CA GLY A 85 -3.01 7.74 -25.45
C GLY A 85 -1.87 6.86 -25.95
N ILE A 86 -0.63 7.38 -25.95
CA ILE A 86 0.57 6.62 -26.32
C ILE A 86 1.13 5.95 -25.06
N LEU A 87 1.44 4.65 -25.15
CA LEU A 87 2.02 3.89 -24.04
C LEU A 87 3.32 4.54 -23.59
N SER A 88 3.40 4.92 -22.32
CA SER A 88 4.54 5.61 -21.72
C SER A 88 5.29 4.74 -20.72
N ALA A 89 4.57 3.87 -20.01
CA ALA A 89 5.18 2.92 -19.08
C ALA A 89 4.35 1.63 -18.91
N GLU A 90 5.00 0.54 -18.57
CA GLU A 90 4.32 -0.67 -18.07
C GLU A 90 5.13 -1.35 -16.97
N GLY A 91 4.45 -1.93 -15.99
CA GLY A 91 5.08 -2.63 -14.88
C GLY A 91 4.05 -3.07 -13.85
N ASN A 92 4.52 -3.59 -12.72
CA ASN A 92 3.64 -4.14 -11.70
C ASN A 92 3.49 -3.20 -10.51
N TYR A 93 2.29 -3.15 -9.96
CA TYR A 93 1.98 -2.54 -8.68
C TYR A 93 1.67 -3.61 -7.61
N LYS A 94 1.86 -3.24 -6.36
CA LYS A 94 1.33 -3.95 -5.19
C LYS A 94 0.64 -2.99 -4.24
N ILE A 95 -0.30 -3.52 -3.47
CA ILE A 95 -0.97 -2.79 -2.40
C ILE A 95 -0.27 -3.08 -1.09
N SER A 96 -0.17 -2.06 -0.23
CA SER A 96 0.20 -2.21 1.17
C SER A 96 -0.59 -1.21 2.01
N SER A 97 -0.31 -1.17 3.29
CA SER A 97 -0.98 -0.29 4.24
C SER A 97 -0.07 0.10 5.37
N TYR A 98 -0.41 1.20 6.03
CA TYR A 98 0.18 1.63 7.30
C TYR A 98 -0.94 2.02 8.27
N ILE A 99 -0.59 2.17 9.54
CA ILE A 99 -1.48 2.59 10.61
C ILE A 99 -1.40 4.10 10.80
N ASP A 100 -2.57 4.73 10.77
CA ASP A 100 -2.74 6.14 11.11
C ASP A 100 -3.77 6.29 12.24
N CYS A 101 -3.84 7.47 12.85
CA CYS A 101 -4.80 7.78 13.89
C CYS A 101 -5.89 8.70 13.30
N CYS A 102 -6.95 8.07 12.79
CA CYS A 102 -8.15 8.73 12.29
C CYS A 102 -9.03 9.26 13.44
N THR A 103 -10.11 9.96 13.07
CA THR A 103 -11.06 10.59 14.01
C THR A 103 -11.61 9.64 15.08
N ALA A 104 -11.79 8.35 14.75
CA ALA A 104 -12.33 7.33 15.65
C ALA A 104 -11.26 6.43 16.31
N GLY A 105 -9.97 6.76 16.17
CA GLY A 105 -8.85 5.98 16.69
C GLY A 105 -7.95 5.45 15.57
N ALA A 106 -7.25 4.34 15.85
CA ALA A 106 -6.35 3.73 14.87
C ALA A 106 -7.14 3.27 13.63
N CYS A 107 -6.62 3.55 12.45
CA CYS A 107 -7.18 3.18 11.17
C CYS A 107 -6.07 2.68 10.24
N ARG A 108 -6.43 1.81 9.31
CA ARG A 108 -5.53 1.34 8.27
C ARG A 108 -5.68 2.19 7.01
N VAL A 109 -4.58 2.77 6.56
CA VAL A 109 -4.52 3.55 5.33
C VAL A 109 -3.85 2.71 4.25
N PHE A 110 -4.56 2.48 3.16
CA PHE A 110 -4.08 1.68 2.04
C PHE A 110 -3.46 2.54 0.94
N TYR A 111 -2.43 2.02 0.30
CA TYR A 111 -1.74 2.66 -0.81
C TYR A 111 -1.17 1.60 -1.75
N TYR A 112 -0.68 2.04 -2.91
CA TYR A 112 -0.01 1.17 -3.87
C TYR A 112 1.38 1.69 -4.22
N TYR A 113 2.27 0.79 -4.62
CA TYR A 113 3.66 1.09 -4.95
C TYR A 113 4.16 0.24 -6.11
N ARG A 114 5.10 0.79 -6.90
CA ARG A 114 5.72 0.09 -8.03
C ARG A 114 6.62 -1.04 -7.50
N ILE A 115 6.66 -2.16 -8.21
CA ILE A 115 7.57 -3.26 -7.89
C ILE A 115 8.15 -3.89 -9.16
N GLY A 116 9.40 -4.32 -9.06
CA GLY A 116 10.11 -5.05 -10.10
C GLY A 116 10.38 -4.18 -11.31
N LYS A 117 10.52 -4.84 -12.46
CA LYS A 117 10.85 -4.17 -13.72
C LYS A 117 9.69 -3.34 -14.25
N TRP A 118 9.97 -2.05 -14.44
CA TRP A 118 9.13 -1.08 -15.11
C TRP A 118 9.80 -0.66 -16.41
N LYS A 119 9.10 -0.84 -17.53
CA LYS A 119 9.55 -0.43 -18.85
C LYS A 119 8.99 0.95 -19.16
N TYR A 120 9.80 1.79 -19.77
CA TYR A 120 9.44 3.15 -20.19
C TYR A 120 9.64 3.28 -21.68
N PHE A 121 8.69 3.90 -22.36
CA PHE A 121 8.63 3.97 -23.81
C PHE A 121 8.71 5.42 -24.30
N LYS A 122 9.25 5.58 -25.51
CA LYS A 122 9.26 6.85 -26.24
C LYS A 122 7.90 7.08 -26.90
N GLU A 123 7.68 8.31 -27.36
CA GLU A 123 6.46 8.70 -28.10
C GLU A 123 6.23 7.89 -29.40
N ASN A 124 7.29 7.32 -29.99
CA ASN A 124 7.17 6.44 -31.16
C ASN A 124 6.81 4.98 -30.79
N GLY A 125 6.65 4.67 -29.50
CA GLY A 125 6.34 3.33 -28.97
C GLY A 125 7.54 2.42 -28.76
N GLU A 126 8.76 2.86 -29.08
CA GLU A 126 9.98 2.08 -28.80
C GLU A 126 10.30 2.08 -27.30
N LEU A 127 10.81 0.95 -26.80
CA LEU A 127 11.37 0.86 -25.45
C LEU A 127 12.55 1.84 -25.32
N ASP A 128 12.48 2.73 -24.34
CA ASP A 128 13.55 3.68 -24.04
C ASP A 128 14.52 3.09 -22.99
N PHE A 129 13.99 2.71 -21.84
CA PHE A 129 14.75 2.12 -20.74
C PHE A 129 13.87 1.29 -19.81
N THR A 130 14.50 0.49 -18.97
CA THR A 130 13.83 -0.29 -17.91
C THR A 130 14.47 0.02 -16.57
N LEU A 131 13.66 0.25 -15.55
CA LEU A 131 14.13 0.42 -14.17
C LEU A 131 13.56 -0.68 -13.28
N ASP A 132 14.32 -1.09 -12.28
CA ASP A 132 13.87 -2.04 -11.27
C ASP A 132 13.48 -1.30 -9.99
N PHE A 133 12.23 -1.46 -9.57
CA PHE A 133 11.69 -0.90 -8.34
C PHE A 133 11.78 -1.94 -7.22
N VAL A 134 12.73 -1.75 -6.31
CA VAL A 134 12.98 -2.65 -5.19
C VAL A 134 12.17 -2.18 -3.99
N PRO A 135 11.30 -3.02 -3.40
CA PRO A 135 10.56 -2.65 -2.19
C PRO A 135 11.51 -2.44 -1.02
N LYS A 136 11.37 -1.30 -0.34
CA LYS A 136 12.11 -0.95 0.88
C LYS A 136 11.17 -0.38 1.92
N GLU A 137 11.55 -0.54 3.18
CA GLU A 137 10.84 0.10 4.28
C GLU A 137 11.27 1.56 4.41
N HIS A 138 10.28 2.42 4.58
CA HIS A 138 10.42 3.84 4.84
C HIS A 138 9.63 4.18 6.10
N SER A 139 10.17 5.05 6.95
CA SER A 139 9.36 5.65 8.01
C SER A 139 8.33 6.60 7.41
N VAL A 140 7.12 6.62 7.96
CA VAL A 140 6.09 7.59 7.64
C VAL A 140 5.64 8.29 8.91
N ASP A 141 5.51 9.61 8.86
CA ASP A 141 4.88 10.35 9.94
C ASP A 141 3.37 10.16 9.82
N THR A 142 2.72 9.75 10.91
CA THR A 142 1.27 9.57 10.98
C THR A 142 0.74 10.39 12.14
N ARG A 143 -0.58 10.47 12.29
CA ARG A 143 -1.21 11.12 13.45
C ARG A 143 -1.01 10.31 14.73
N CYS A 144 -0.57 9.06 14.62
CA CYS A 144 -0.17 8.26 15.77
C CYS A 144 1.24 8.64 16.23
N GLN A 145 1.44 8.69 17.54
CA GLN A 145 2.76 8.97 18.11
C GLN A 145 3.79 7.93 17.64
N GLY A 146 4.90 8.41 17.08
CA GLY A 146 5.99 7.57 16.58
C GLY A 146 5.88 7.18 15.10
N GLY A 147 4.77 7.52 14.44
CA GLY A 147 4.54 7.20 13.03
C GLY A 147 4.37 5.70 12.77
N ASP A 148 4.64 5.28 11.54
CA ASP A 148 4.64 3.87 11.15
C ASP A 148 5.70 3.59 10.06
N LYS A 149 5.70 2.37 9.52
CA LYS A 149 6.50 1.96 8.37
C LYS A 149 5.63 1.74 7.14
N MET A 150 6.18 2.10 5.99
CA MET A 150 5.61 1.83 4.67
C MET A 150 6.63 1.09 3.83
N ILE A 151 6.17 0.10 3.08
CA ILE A 151 6.96 -0.54 2.03
C ILE A 151 6.71 0.24 0.74
N PHE A 152 7.78 0.72 0.11
CA PHE A 152 7.68 1.47 -1.13
C PHE A 152 8.76 1.04 -2.12
N GLY A 153 8.43 1.01 -3.41
CA GLY A 153 9.38 0.66 -4.46
C GLY A 153 10.31 1.83 -4.76
N ILE A 154 11.61 1.62 -4.65
CA ILE A 154 12.63 2.60 -5.01
C ILE A 154 13.57 2.07 -6.07
N VAL A 155 14.16 2.97 -6.85
CA VAL A 155 15.22 2.64 -7.80
C VAL A 155 16.55 2.79 -7.07
N GLU A 156 17.18 1.67 -6.71
CA GLU A 156 18.47 1.69 -6.01
C GLU A 156 19.65 1.94 -6.97
N ASN A 157 19.53 1.51 -8.21
CA ASN A 157 20.60 1.58 -9.20
C ASN A 157 20.05 1.90 -10.59
N ILE A 158 20.77 2.76 -11.32
CA ILE A 158 20.52 3.02 -12.74
C ILE A 158 21.46 2.10 -13.54
N PRO A 159 20.95 1.21 -14.40
CA PRO A 159 21.78 0.39 -15.29
C PRO A 159 22.74 1.24 -16.13
N LEU A 160 23.97 0.74 -16.34
CA LEU A 160 25.03 1.48 -17.04
C LEU A 160 24.62 1.92 -18.45
N GLU A 161 23.86 1.08 -19.17
CA GLU A 161 23.37 1.41 -20.51
C GLU A 161 22.40 2.60 -20.58
N TYR A 162 21.89 3.06 -19.43
CA TYR A 162 20.94 4.16 -19.33
C TYR A 162 21.51 5.43 -18.71
N TRP A 163 22.81 5.47 -18.38
CA TRP A 163 23.45 6.63 -17.72
C TRP A 163 23.45 7.92 -18.56
N ASP A 164 23.36 7.79 -19.88
CA ASP A 164 23.29 8.90 -20.82
C ASP A 164 21.90 9.58 -20.86
N ARG A 165 20.85 8.91 -20.37
CA ARG A 165 19.45 9.37 -20.52
C ARG A 165 18.64 9.40 -19.23
N VAL A 166 18.98 8.56 -18.24
CA VAL A 166 18.27 8.50 -16.95
C VAL A 166 19.06 9.28 -15.91
N THR A 167 18.56 10.47 -15.57
CA THR A 167 19.15 11.35 -14.56
C THR A 167 18.54 11.12 -13.17
N ILE A 168 19.20 11.61 -12.12
CA ILE A 168 18.67 11.56 -10.75
C ILE A 168 17.32 12.30 -10.65
N ASN A 169 17.16 13.44 -11.33
CA ASN A 169 15.87 14.15 -11.36
C ASN A 169 14.79 13.31 -12.03
N LYS A 170 15.13 12.56 -13.09
CA LYS A 170 14.19 11.63 -13.73
C LYS A 170 13.78 10.52 -12.77
N ILE A 171 14.73 9.94 -12.03
CA ILE A 171 14.44 8.94 -10.99
C ILE A 171 13.53 9.52 -9.91
N TYR A 172 13.83 10.72 -9.42
CA TYR A 172 13.02 11.40 -8.42
C TYR A 172 11.55 11.51 -8.86
N GLU A 173 11.29 11.96 -10.09
CA GLU A 173 9.92 12.04 -10.62
C GLU A 173 9.28 10.66 -10.83
N LEU A 174 10.02 9.67 -11.34
CA LEU A 174 9.48 8.34 -11.62
C LEU A 174 9.11 7.54 -10.36
N GLN A 175 9.74 7.85 -9.22
CA GLN A 175 9.41 7.23 -7.94
C GLN A 175 8.14 7.79 -7.30
N LYS A 176 7.69 8.98 -7.71
CA LYS A 176 6.45 9.56 -7.17
C LYS A 176 5.25 8.74 -7.59
N ILE A 177 4.27 8.65 -6.69
CA ILE A 177 2.95 8.09 -6.97
C ILE A 177 1.90 9.08 -6.51
N SER A 178 1.12 9.58 -7.47
CA SER A 178 -0.01 10.46 -7.21
C SER A 178 -1.32 9.70 -7.37
N PHE A 179 -2.27 10.00 -6.50
CA PHE A 179 -3.63 9.48 -6.59
C PHE A 179 -4.63 10.53 -6.15
N SER A 180 -5.77 10.55 -6.83
CA SER A 180 -6.89 11.43 -6.48
C SER A 180 -7.78 10.72 -5.48
N HIS A 181 -8.09 11.39 -4.38
CA HIS A 181 -9.11 10.97 -3.44
C HIS A 181 -10.00 12.16 -3.11
N SER A 182 -11.30 12.01 -3.40
CA SER A 182 -12.29 13.10 -3.32
C SER A 182 -11.86 14.34 -4.13
N TYR A 183 -11.57 15.46 -3.47
CA TYR A 183 -11.22 16.74 -4.09
C TYR A 183 -9.72 17.06 -3.94
N THR A 184 -8.90 16.06 -3.64
CA THR A 184 -7.47 16.23 -3.38
C THR A 184 -6.64 15.25 -4.20
N ILE A 185 -5.49 15.73 -4.67
CA ILE A 185 -4.44 14.89 -5.23
C ILE A 185 -3.37 14.76 -4.16
N SER A 186 -3.09 13.53 -3.77
CA SER A 186 -2.01 13.21 -2.83
C SER A 186 -0.87 12.54 -3.58
N THR A 187 0.35 13.03 -3.38
CA THR A 187 1.57 12.49 -3.99
C THR A 187 2.50 11.94 -2.90
N MET A 188 2.81 10.65 -3.00
CA MET A 188 3.79 9.98 -2.15
C MET A 188 5.19 10.11 -2.74
N ILE A 189 6.15 10.52 -1.90
CA ILE A 189 7.53 10.80 -2.31
C ILE A 189 8.50 10.09 -1.34
N PRO A 190 9.21 9.03 -1.78
CA PRO A 190 10.24 8.38 -0.97
C PRO A 190 11.54 9.17 -1.02
N LEU A 191 12.05 9.62 0.12
CA LEU A 191 13.34 10.32 0.24
C LEU A 191 14.11 9.84 1.48
N ASN A 192 15.34 9.36 1.28
CA ASN A 192 16.28 9.00 2.35
C ASN A 192 15.68 8.10 3.46
N GLY A 193 14.93 7.06 3.07
CA GLY A 193 14.32 6.13 4.03
C GLY A 193 13.07 6.68 4.75
N LYS A 194 12.53 7.82 4.31
CA LYS A 194 11.29 8.41 4.82
C LYS A 194 10.29 8.67 3.69
N MET A 195 8.99 8.50 3.97
CA MET A 195 7.90 8.88 3.09
C MET A 195 7.45 10.30 3.38
N TYR A 196 7.28 11.09 2.32
CA TYR A 196 6.70 12.42 2.35
C TYR A 196 5.42 12.44 1.52
N TYR A 197 4.52 13.37 1.87
CA TYR A 197 3.28 13.59 1.17
C TYR A 197 3.18 15.06 0.75
N GLU A 198 2.80 15.27 -0.50
CA GLU A 198 2.32 16.55 -0.99
C GLU A 198 0.83 16.42 -1.31
N THR A 199 0.02 17.38 -0.87
CA THR A 199 -1.42 17.39 -1.11
C THR A 199 -1.80 18.69 -1.80
N GLU A 200 -2.49 18.56 -2.93
CA GLU A 200 -3.01 19.67 -3.72
C GLU A 200 -4.53 19.55 -3.83
N ASN A 201 -5.23 20.67 -3.89
CA ASN A 201 -6.66 20.70 -4.15
C ASN A 201 -6.91 20.57 -5.66
N ASP A 202 -7.81 19.67 -6.06
CA ASP A 202 -8.25 19.50 -7.44
C ASP A 202 -9.37 20.51 -7.73
N PHE A 203 -8.99 21.74 -8.11
CA PHE A 203 -9.90 22.82 -8.52
C PHE A 203 -10.06 22.92 -10.04
#